data_AF-A0A1M5FWX5-F1
#
_entry.id   AF-A0A1M5FWX5-F1
#
_cell.length_a   1.000
_cell.length_b   1.000
_cell.length_c   1.000
_cell.angle_alpha   90.00
_cell.angle_beta   90.00
_cell.angle_gamma   90.00
#
_symmetry.space_group_name_H-M   'P 1'
#
loop_
_entity.id
_entity.type
_entity.pdbx_description
1 polymer ?
#
loop_
_entity_poly.entity_id
_entity_poly.type
_entity_poly.pdbx_seq_one_letter_code
_entity_poly.pdbx_strand_id
1 'polypeptide(L)'
;MDTFSKRGYLIIGIFVLTGIIFIAGLFRLQVLDPTYKVFATNNVLREIVQYPARGLIYDRNGNLLVHNKPAYDLLVTPREVAEFDTTYLCNLLEITLDDFKGRLDAAREYSRYKPSIIVKQISPETYAVLQERLYRFRGFHTQSRTLREYKYPAAAHVLGYVGEVNQSDLKEDSYYSQGDYIGVSGIEKTYEKWLRGEKGIKKFLVDVHNRIQGSFLNGEEDTHATVGNNLTTSIDIELQLYAEKLMENKIGSVVAIEPSTGEILALVSAPSYHPGMLVGRVRGANYSRLLADTLKPLFNRALQAEYPPGSTFKMLNTLIALQEGTINLHTRFSCDGPESRPIRCTHYHVSPLGVVDAIRESCNPFLWNTFRSIINHGETAADGFNHWKEYVESFGLGSRLGTDLVNENNGNVPSEDYYNRYYGAGRWNALTVRSLSIGQGELGITPLQLANYSAAIANRGYYYVPHAVKNIEGEVISNRYRTKVETAISPEHFEPIIDGMQMVVENTNASVFMRIPGLTMCGKTGTVQNPHGKDHAAFMAFAPRENPQIAISVYVENSGYGSTFAAPIASLLVEKYLNREIAESRTWVETRMLEMDLLNRNQSR
;
A
#
# COMPACT_ATOMS: atom_id res chain seq x y z
N MET A 1 -42.25 -92.21 6.48
CA MET A 1 -42.35 -90.85 5.89
C MET A 1 -41.16 -90.07 6.38
N ASP A 2 -40.18 -89.87 5.50
CA ASP A 2 -38.82 -89.45 5.86
C ASP A 2 -38.74 -87.92 5.99
N THR A 3 -38.95 -87.41 7.22
CA THR A 3 -38.97 -85.98 7.55
C THR A 3 -37.60 -85.31 7.47
N PHE A 4 -36.52 -86.05 7.24
CA PHE A 4 -35.15 -85.52 7.19
C PHE A 4 -34.68 -85.12 5.79
N SER A 5 -35.25 -85.68 4.70
CA SER A 5 -34.83 -85.35 3.32
C SER A 5 -35.14 -83.90 2.93
N LYS A 6 -36.18 -83.29 3.50
CA LYS A 6 -36.57 -81.89 3.27
C LYS A 6 -35.59 -80.87 3.88
N ARG A 7 -34.81 -81.26 4.91
CA ARG A 7 -33.82 -80.38 5.54
C ARG A 7 -32.58 -80.16 4.67
N GLY A 8 -32.20 -81.14 3.86
CA GLY A 8 -31.09 -81.01 2.90
C GLY A 8 -31.32 -79.92 1.86
N TYR A 9 -32.54 -79.86 1.30
CA TYR A 9 -32.91 -78.80 0.34
C TYR A 9 -32.95 -77.41 0.97
N LEU A 10 -33.34 -77.30 2.25
CA LEU A 10 -33.30 -76.03 2.98
C LEU A 10 -31.87 -75.53 3.17
N ILE A 11 -30.95 -76.41 3.55
CA ILE A 11 -29.53 -76.08 3.73
C ILE A 11 -28.91 -75.67 2.39
N ILE A 12 -29.17 -76.41 1.30
CA ILE A 12 -28.72 -76.04 -0.05
C ILE A 12 -29.28 -74.68 -0.45
N GLY A 13 -30.57 -74.42 -0.19
CA GLY A 13 -31.20 -73.13 -0.46
C GLY A 13 -30.55 -71.96 0.29
N ILE A 14 -30.19 -72.16 1.56
CA ILE A 14 -29.47 -71.15 2.36
C ILE A 14 -28.08 -70.88 1.78
N PHE A 15 -27.32 -71.91 1.40
CA PHE A 15 -26.00 -71.73 0.79
C PHE A 15 -26.08 -71.03 -0.56
N VAL A 16 -27.05 -71.39 -1.41
CA VAL A 16 -27.27 -70.73 -2.70
C VAL A 16 -27.66 -69.27 -2.51
N LEU A 17 -28.59 -68.98 -1.59
CA LEU A 17 -29.01 -67.61 -1.29
C LEU A 17 -27.85 -66.77 -0.76
N THR A 18 -27.03 -67.34 0.13
CA THR A 18 -25.84 -66.68 0.66
C THR A 18 -24.82 -66.41 -0.45
N GLY A 19 -24.63 -67.36 -1.38
CA GLY A 19 -23.80 -67.18 -2.56
C GLY A 19 -24.29 -66.05 -3.48
N ILE A 20 -25.60 -65.97 -3.71
CA ILE A 20 -26.21 -64.89 -4.51
C ILE A 20 -26.00 -63.53 -3.82
N ILE A 21 -26.15 -63.45 -2.49
CA ILE A 21 -25.91 -62.21 -1.73
C ILE A 21 -24.45 -61.78 -1.87
N PHE A 22 -23.48 -62.70 -1.80
CA PHE A 22 -22.07 -62.37 -2.00
C PHE A 22 -21.77 -61.93 -3.43
N ILE A 23 -22.35 -62.59 -4.44
CA ILE A 23 -22.18 -62.20 -5.85
C ILE A 23 -22.78 -60.81 -6.10
N ALA A 24 -23.96 -60.53 -5.57
CA ALA A 24 -24.58 -59.21 -5.66
C ALA A 24 -23.75 -58.13 -4.95
N GLY A 25 -23.19 -58.45 -3.78
CA GLY A 25 -22.25 -57.58 -3.06
C GLY A 25 -20.98 -57.30 -3.86
N LEU A 26 -20.38 -58.32 -4.48
CA LEU A 26 -19.21 -58.19 -5.36
C LEU A 26 -19.51 -57.37 -6.61
N PHE A 27 -20.64 -57.61 -7.26
CA PHE A 27 -21.07 -56.85 -8.43
C PHE A 27 -21.27 -55.37 -8.07
N ARG A 28 -21.88 -55.09 -6.92
CA ARG A 28 -22.01 -53.71 -6.42
C ARG A 28 -20.64 -53.05 -6.21
N LEU A 29 -19.71 -53.76 -5.58
CA LEU A 29 -18.36 -53.25 -5.29
C LEU A 29 -17.49 -53.06 -6.54
N GLN A 30 -17.63 -53.90 -7.57
CA GLN A 30 -16.77 -53.86 -8.75
C GLN A 30 -17.34 -53.06 -9.93
N VAL A 31 -18.66 -53.03 -10.10
CA VAL A 31 -19.30 -52.45 -11.29
C VAL A 31 -20.04 -51.16 -10.96
N LEU A 32 -20.74 -51.10 -9.82
CA LEU A 32 -21.56 -49.94 -9.45
C LEU A 32 -20.83 -48.91 -8.59
N ASP A 33 -19.81 -49.32 -7.84
CA ASP A 33 -19.07 -48.45 -6.91
C ASP A 33 -17.73 -47.98 -7.51
N PRO A 34 -17.66 -46.77 -8.11
CA PRO A 34 -16.43 -46.25 -8.70
C PRO A 34 -15.35 -45.92 -7.66
N THR A 35 -15.69 -45.90 -6.37
CA THR A 35 -14.82 -45.42 -5.29
C THR A 35 -13.52 -46.25 -5.19
N TYR A 36 -13.59 -47.57 -5.39
CA TYR A 36 -12.39 -48.43 -5.34
C TYR A 36 -11.45 -48.24 -6.53
N LYS A 37 -12.00 -47.90 -7.70
CA LYS A 37 -11.19 -47.52 -8.88
C LYS A 37 -10.48 -46.20 -8.62
N VAL A 38 -11.14 -45.22 -7.98
CA VAL A 38 -10.55 -43.95 -7.56
C VAL A 38 -9.44 -44.16 -6.52
N PHE A 39 -9.62 -45.01 -5.51
CA PHE A 39 -8.57 -45.31 -4.53
C PHE A 39 -7.36 -46.02 -5.15
N ALA A 40 -7.58 -46.96 -6.08
CA ALA A 40 -6.49 -47.59 -6.81
C ALA A 40 -5.74 -46.59 -7.70
N THR A 41 -6.46 -45.63 -8.30
CA THR A 41 -5.87 -44.60 -9.18
C THR A 41 -5.09 -43.56 -8.37
N ASN A 42 -5.59 -43.11 -7.22
CA ASN A 42 -4.90 -42.14 -6.35
C ASN A 42 -3.56 -42.65 -5.81
N ASN A 43 -3.39 -43.96 -5.62
CA ASN A 43 -2.12 -44.54 -5.18
C ASN A 43 -1.05 -44.58 -6.29
N VAL A 44 -1.46 -44.41 -7.55
CA VAL A 44 -0.60 -44.51 -8.74
C VAL A 44 -0.48 -43.13 -9.42
N LEU A 45 -1.21 -42.12 -8.96
CA LEU A 45 -1.22 -40.79 -9.57
C LEU A 45 -0.34 -39.81 -8.78
N ARG A 46 0.61 -39.17 -9.49
CA ARG A 46 1.45 -38.11 -8.95
C ARG A 46 1.15 -36.81 -9.68
N GLU A 47 0.71 -35.82 -8.93
CA GLU A 47 0.47 -34.47 -9.43
C GLU A 47 1.72 -33.61 -9.27
N ILE A 48 2.11 -32.94 -10.35
CA ILE A 48 3.19 -31.94 -10.36
C ILE A 48 2.56 -30.60 -10.70
N VAL A 49 2.57 -29.71 -9.72
CA VAL A 49 2.05 -28.34 -9.88
C VAL A 49 2.99 -27.55 -10.79
N GLN A 50 2.40 -26.93 -11.81
CA GLN A 50 3.03 -25.94 -12.66
C GLN A 50 2.67 -24.55 -12.17
N TYR A 51 3.67 -23.81 -11.70
CA TYR A 51 3.46 -22.48 -11.15
C TYR A 51 3.43 -21.44 -12.26
N PRO A 52 2.38 -20.61 -12.34
CA PRO A 52 2.32 -19.53 -13.31
C PRO A 52 3.33 -18.45 -12.98
N ALA A 53 3.73 -17.70 -14.01
CA ALA A 53 4.40 -16.43 -13.79
C ALA A 53 3.37 -15.40 -13.29
N ARG A 54 3.79 -14.54 -12.35
CA ARG A 54 2.93 -13.44 -11.89
C ARG A 54 2.79 -12.38 -12.97
N GLY A 55 1.68 -11.66 -12.99
CA GLY A 55 1.46 -10.54 -13.88
C GLY A 55 2.54 -9.45 -13.74
N LEU A 56 2.96 -8.87 -14.85
CA LEU A 56 3.94 -7.77 -14.87
C LEU A 56 3.29 -6.47 -14.41
N ILE A 57 4.06 -5.58 -13.80
CA ILE A 57 3.57 -4.28 -13.33
C ILE A 57 4.29 -3.18 -14.10
N TYR A 58 3.51 -2.28 -14.70
CA TYR A 58 3.96 -1.14 -15.49
C TYR A 58 3.59 0.19 -14.81
N ASP A 59 4.35 1.24 -15.11
CA ASP A 59 4.01 2.62 -14.78
C ASP A 59 2.95 3.17 -15.74
N ARG A 60 2.48 4.40 -15.49
CA ARG A 60 1.44 5.02 -16.33
C ARG A 60 1.87 5.33 -17.77
N ASN A 61 3.18 5.33 -18.04
CA ASN A 61 3.81 5.63 -19.32
C ASN A 61 4.27 4.36 -20.07
N GLY A 62 4.01 3.16 -19.53
CA GLY A 62 4.37 1.87 -20.12
C GLY A 62 5.76 1.35 -19.74
N ASN A 63 6.46 1.99 -18.80
CA ASN A 63 7.73 1.49 -18.27
C ASN A 63 7.50 0.31 -17.34
N LEU A 64 8.25 -0.78 -17.55
CA LEU A 64 8.21 -1.95 -16.68
C LEU A 64 8.78 -1.63 -15.29
N LEU A 65 7.99 -1.82 -14.23
CA LEU A 65 8.37 -1.59 -12.83
C LEU A 65 8.78 -2.90 -12.15
N VAL A 66 7.93 -3.92 -12.29
CA VAL A 66 8.10 -5.23 -11.64
C VAL A 66 7.93 -6.33 -12.67
N HIS A 67 8.92 -7.21 -12.74
CA HIS A 67 8.91 -8.36 -13.62
C HIS A 67 9.35 -9.63 -12.90
N ASN A 68 9.51 -10.72 -13.63
CA ASN A 68 9.83 -12.02 -13.06
C ASN A 68 11.20 -12.51 -13.56
N LYS A 69 12.09 -12.84 -12.63
CA LYS A 69 13.33 -13.57 -12.92
C LYS A 69 13.13 -15.07 -12.64
N PRO A 70 13.63 -15.98 -13.50
CA PRO A 70 13.59 -17.41 -13.19
C PRO A 70 14.37 -17.73 -11.92
N ALA A 71 13.85 -18.66 -11.13
CA ALA A 71 14.48 -19.18 -9.93
C ALA A 71 14.14 -20.66 -9.77
N TYR A 72 14.90 -21.38 -8.95
CA TYR A 72 14.74 -22.83 -8.83
C TYR A 72 14.72 -23.24 -7.36
N ASP A 73 13.77 -24.08 -6.98
CA ASP A 73 13.79 -24.74 -5.68
C ASP A 73 14.44 -26.11 -5.83
N LEU A 74 15.28 -26.50 -4.87
CA LEU A 74 15.79 -27.86 -4.74
C LEU A 74 14.93 -28.62 -3.75
N LEU A 75 14.25 -29.66 -4.24
CA LEU A 75 13.43 -30.57 -3.47
C LEU A 75 14.19 -31.87 -3.20
N VAL A 76 13.83 -32.53 -2.10
CA VAL A 76 14.29 -33.87 -1.76
C VAL A 76 13.09 -34.78 -1.52
N THR A 77 13.16 -36.01 -2.01
CA THR A 77 12.27 -37.11 -1.59
C THR A 77 13.08 -38.04 -0.68
N PRO A 78 12.91 -37.97 0.66
CA PRO A 78 13.85 -38.62 1.57
C PRO A 78 14.05 -40.13 1.39
N ARG A 79 13.02 -40.87 0.94
CA ARG A 79 13.13 -42.32 0.65
C ARG A 79 14.07 -42.64 -0.51
N GLU A 80 14.26 -41.71 -1.45
CA GLU A 80 15.05 -41.91 -2.66
C GLU A 80 16.52 -41.49 -2.50
N VAL A 81 16.85 -40.84 -1.38
CA VAL A 81 18.18 -40.32 -1.09
C VAL A 81 19.16 -41.48 -0.88
N ALA A 82 20.17 -41.56 -1.75
CA ALA A 82 21.32 -42.46 -1.59
C ALA A 82 22.46 -41.75 -0.84
N GLU A 83 23.58 -42.42 -0.60
CA GLU A 83 24.79 -41.74 -0.11
C GLU A 83 25.35 -40.78 -1.18
N PHE A 84 25.76 -39.59 -0.77
CA PHE A 84 26.36 -38.56 -1.62
C PHE A 84 27.29 -37.65 -0.81
N ASP A 85 28.13 -36.88 -1.50
CA ASP A 85 28.99 -35.87 -0.88
C ASP A 85 28.16 -34.66 -0.43
N THR A 86 27.81 -34.66 0.85
CA THR A 86 26.99 -33.61 1.46
C THR A 86 27.74 -32.28 1.52
N THR A 87 29.04 -32.30 1.81
CA THR A 87 29.86 -31.09 1.89
C THR A 87 29.93 -30.38 0.54
N TYR A 88 30.10 -31.16 -0.52
CA TYR A 88 30.11 -30.63 -1.88
C TYR A 88 28.77 -29.99 -2.29
N LEU A 89 27.65 -30.64 -1.97
CA LEU A 89 26.31 -30.06 -2.23
C LEU A 89 26.09 -28.76 -1.45
N CYS A 90 26.47 -28.73 -0.18
CA CYS A 90 26.35 -27.55 0.67
C CYS A 90 27.18 -26.37 0.15
N ASN A 91 28.43 -26.62 -0.26
CA ASN A 91 29.30 -25.60 -0.85
C ASN A 91 28.74 -25.07 -2.16
N LEU A 92 28.17 -25.93 -3.01
CA LEU A 92 27.57 -25.54 -4.28
C LEU A 92 26.32 -24.66 -4.10
N LEU A 93 25.55 -24.89 -3.03
CA LEU A 93 24.31 -24.17 -2.74
C LEU A 93 24.50 -22.99 -1.78
N GLU A 94 25.73 -22.76 -1.32
CA GLU A 94 26.08 -21.76 -0.31
C GLU A 94 25.18 -21.88 0.93
N ILE A 95 25.12 -23.08 1.51
CA ILE A 95 24.42 -23.38 2.76
C ILE A 95 25.35 -24.07 3.74
N THR A 96 25.07 -23.93 5.04
CA THR A 96 25.84 -24.64 6.06
C THR A 96 25.40 -26.10 6.16
N LEU A 97 26.32 -26.96 6.59
CA LEU A 97 26.07 -28.39 6.74
C LEU A 97 25.02 -28.68 7.83
N ASP A 98 24.98 -27.86 8.88
CA ASP A 98 23.99 -27.99 9.96
C ASP A 98 22.59 -27.58 9.49
N ASP A 99 22.46 -26.48 8.73
CA ASP A 99 21.18 -26.06 8.14
C ASP A 99 20.65 -27.11 7.16
N PHE A 100 21.52 -27.67 6.32
CA PHE A 100 21.14 -28.73 5.39
C PHE A 100 20.63 -30.00 6.12
N LYS A 101 21.36 -30.46 7.14
CA LYS A 101 20.97 -31.65 7.93
C LYS A 101 19.62 -31.41 8.62
N GLY A 102 19.45 -30.27 9.27
CA GLY A 102 18.19 -29.91 9.93
C GLY A 102 17.00 -29.92 8.97
N ARG A 103 17.17 -29.37 7.75
CA ARG A 103 16.13 -29.39 6.71
C ARG A 103 15.84 -30.80 6.19
N LEU A 104 16.87 -31.64 6.04
CA LEU A 104 16.70 -33.03 5.61
C LEU A 104 15.98 -33.88 6.65
N ASP A 105 16.27 -33.67 7.94
CA ASP A 105 15.59 -34.36 9.03
C ASP A 105 14.14 -33.88 9.17
N ALA A 106 13.88 -32.57 9.06
CA ALA A 106 12.52 -32.04 9.00
C ALA A 106 11.72 -32.59 7.81
N ALA A 107 12.35 -32.76 6.64
CA ALA A 107 11.72 -33.41 5.49
C ALA A 107 11.37 -34.88 5.78
N ARG A 108 12.24 -35.63 6.47
CA ARG A 108 11.98 -37.02 6.88
C ARG A 108 10.83 -37.14 7.87
N GLU A 109 10.74 -36.22 8.82
CA GLU A 109 9.66 -36.14 9.81
C GLU A 109 8.33 -35.81 9.15
N TYR A 110 8.32 -34.85 8.22
CA TYR A 110 7.12 -34.49 7.47
C TYR A 110 6.61 -35.65 6.62
N SER A 111 7.46 -36.24 5.78
CA SER A 111 7.14 -37.45 5.03
C SER A 111 8.37 -38.02 4.33
N ARG A 112 8.58 -39.33 4.46
CA ARG A 112 9.62 -40.01 3.67
C ARG A 112 9.28 -40.12 2.18
N TYR A 113 8.00 -40.05 1.82
CA TYR A 113 7.51 -40.30 0.46
C TYR A 113 7.19 -39.03 -0.32
N LYS A 114 6.84 -37.94 0.37
CA LYS A 114 6.51 -36.66 -0.29
C LYS A 114 7.78 -35.82 -0.49
N PRO A 115 7.90 -35.12 -1.63
CA PRO A 115 8.98 -34.18 -1.84
C PRO A 115 8.87 -33.01 -0.86
N SER A 116 9.99 -32.57 -0.30
CA SER A 116 10.10 -31.40 0.58
C SER A 116 11.17 -30.47 0.05
N ILE A 117 10.97 -29.15 0.19
CA ILE A 117 11.93 -28.16 -0.30
C ILE A 117 13.11 -28.06 0.69
N ILE A 118 14.33 -28.24 0.19
CA ILE A 118 15.58 -28.11 0.97
C ILE A 118 16.20 -26.75 0.76
N VAL A 119 16.29 -26.26 -0.47
CA VAL A 119 16.77 -24.91 -0.76
C VAL A 119 15.77 -24.20 -1.65
N LYS A 120 15.35 -23.01 -1.23
CA LYS A 120 14.43 -22.16 -1.98
C LYS A 120 15.20 -21.19 -2.87
N GLN A 121 14.63 -20.82 -4.00
CA GLN A 121 14.98 -19.62 -4.77
C GLN A 121 16.47 -19.55 -5.18
N ILE A 122 17.00 -20.67 -5.67
CA ILE A 122 18.34 -20.78 -6.27
C ILE A 122 18.36 -19.94 -7.55
N SER A 123 19.42 -19.17 -7.72
CA SER A 123 19.59 -18.32 -8.90
C SER A 123 19.84 -19.16 -10.16
N PRO A 124 19.54 -18.63 -11.37
CA PRO A 124 19.83 -19.32 -12.62
C PRO A 124 21.30 -19.72 -12.76
N GLU A 125 22.21 -18.88 -12.25
CA GLU A 125 23.66 -19.09 -12.35
C GLU A 125 24.10 -20.28 -11.48
N THR A 126 23.63 -20.36 -10.23
CA THR A 126 23.89 -21.51 -9.34
C THR A 126 23.18 -22.77 -9.84
N TYR A 127 21.96 -22.62 -10.37
CA TYR A 127 21.20 -23.73 -10.94
C TYR A 127 21.90 -24.37 -12.14
N ALA A 128 22.50 -23.57 -13.04
CA ALA A 128 23.23 -24.10 -14.20
C ALA A 128 24.34 -25.07 -13.79
N VAL A 129 25.11 -24.70 -12.75
CA VAL A 129 26.18 -25.56 -12.21
C VAL A 129 25.62 -26.79 -11.49
N LEU A 130 24.49 -26.65 -10.79
CA LEU A 130 23.80 -27.76 -10.12
C LEU A 130 23.22 -28.76 -11.12
N GLN A 131 22.63 -28.29 -12.21
CA GLN A 131 21.96 -29.12 -13.22
C GLN A 131 22.91 -30.14 -13.85
N GLU A 132 24.15 -29.75 -14.18
CA GLU A 132 25.18 -30.64 -14.73
C GLU A 132 25.56 -31.79 -13.78
N ARG A 133 25.35 -31.59 -12.48
CA ARG A 133 25.79 -32.49 -11.40
C ARG A 133 24.64 -33.17 -10.70
N LEU A 134 23.39 -32.84 -11.03
CA LEU A 134 22.19 -33.30 -10.34
C LEU A 134 22.08 -34.84 -10.36
N TYR A 135 22.61 -35.48 -11.40
CA TYR A 135 22.69 -36.95 -11.51
C TYR A 135 23.46 -37.63 -10.34
N ARG A 136 24.34 -36.90 -9.65
CA ARG A 136 25.10 -37.38 -8.48
C ARG A 136 24.28 -37.36 -7.19
N PHE A 137 23.17 -36.63 -7.16
CA PHE A 137 22.35 -36.42 -5.97
C PHE A 137 21.01 -37.13 -6.13
N ARG A 138 21.01 -38.46 -6.03
CA ARG A 138 19.79 -39.25 -6.15
C ARG A 138 18.78 -38.85 -5.06
N GLY A 139 17.51 -38.70 -5.44
CA GLY A 139 16.43 -38.24 -4.56
C GLY A 139 16.27 -36.72 -4.52
N PHE A 140 17.17 -35.96 -5.14
CA PHE A 140 17.04 -34.52 -5.31
C PHE A 140 16.56 -34.16 -6.71
N HIS A 141 15.67 -33.18 -6.80
CA HIS A 141 15.15 -32.67 -8.06
C HIS A 141 14.84 -31.19 -7.92
N THR A 142 14.80 -30.48 -9.05
CA THR A 142 14.54 -29.04 -9.06
C THR A 142 13.15 -28.72 -9.59
N GLN A 143 12.52 -27.71 -8.99
CA GLN A 143 11.27 -27.15 -9.47
C GLN A 143 11.49 -25.72 -9.94
N SER A 144 11.02 -25.42 -11.15
CA SER A 144 11.05 -24.05 -11.67
C SER A 144 10.08 -23.16 -10.90
N ARG A 145 10.57 -21.99 -10.52
CA ARG A 145 9.84 -20.91 -9.84
C ARG A 145 10.16 -19.58 -10.51
N THR A 146 9.46 -18.54 -10.08
CA THR A 146 9.76 -17.17 -10.45
C THR A 146 9.99 -16.34 -9.19
N LEU A 147 10.90 -15.39 -9.30
CA LEU A 147 11.13 -14.35 -8.30
C LEU A 147 10.72 -13.02 -8.89
N ARG A 148 10.11 -12.16 -8.06
CA ARG A 148 9.94 -10.77 -8.44
C ARG A 148 11.29 -10.08 -8.54
N GLU A 149 11.47 -9.28 -9.57
CA GLU A 149 12.59 -8.36 -9.69
C GLU A 149 12.05 -6.98 -10.02
N TYR A 150 12.62 -5.98 -9.34
CA TYR A 150 12.18 -4.58 -9.40
C TYR A 150 13.21 -3.82 -10.20
N LYS A 151 12.77 -3.19 -11.29
CA LYS A 151 13.67 -2.50 -12.23
C LYS A 151 14.30 -1.25 -11.62
N TYR A 152 13.59 -0.60 -10.69
CA TYR A 152 14.00 0.65 -10.07
C TYR A 152 14.12 0.50 -8.55
N PRO A 153 15.03 1.25 -7.92
CA PRO A 153 15.24 1.23 -6.47
C PRO A 153 14.22 2.09 -5.71
N ALA A 154 12.96 2.14 -6.16
CA ALA A 154 11.93 3.08 -5.68
C ALA A 154 10.54 2.42 -5.58
N ALA A 155 9.58 3.18 -5.04
CA ALA A 155 8.16 2.83 -4.92
C ALA A 155 7.87 1.61 -4.02
N ALA A 156 8.74 1.30 -3.06
CA ALA A 156 8.62 0.08 -2.25
C ALA A 156 7.30 -0.03 -1.48
N HIS A 157 6.78 1.07 -0.92
CA HIS A 157 5.51 1.07 -0.19
C HIS A 157 4.28 1.02 -1.10
N VAL A 158 4.41 1.43 -2.36
CA VAL A 158 3.32 1.37 -3.36
C VAL A 158 3.27 -0.01 -3.99
N LEU A 159 4.38 -0.48 -4.55
CA LEU A 159 4.47 -1.78 -5.21
C LEU A 159 4.28 -2.91 -4.19
N GLY A 160 4.88 -2.77 -3.02
CA GLY A 160 4.90 -3.79 -2.00
C GLY A 160 5.90 -4.90 -2.30
N TYR A 161 5.73 -6.04 -1.62
CA TYR A 161 6.59 -7.22 -1.78
C TYR A 161 5.81 -8.51 -1.55
N VAL A 162 6.39 -9.61 -2.01
CA VAL A 162 5.85 -10.97 -1.82
C VAL A 162 6.55 -11.67 -0.66
N GLY A 163 5.84 -12.56 0.02
CA GLY A 163 6.32 -13.34 1.15
C GLY A 163 5.73 -14.74 1.14
N GLU A 164 6.29 -15.64 1.93
CA GLU A 164 5.75 -17.00 2.06
C GLU A 164 4.41 -16.96 2.80
N VAL A 165 3.48 -17.80 2.34
CA VAL A 165 2.15 -17.96 2.96
C VAL A 165 2.28 -18.50 4.38
N ASN A 166 1.43 -17.99 5.27
CA ASN A 166 1.30 -18.47 6.65
C ASN A 166 0.06 -19.38 6.81
N GLN A 167 -0.19 -19.88 8.03
CA GLN A 167 -1.35 -20.76 8.28
C GLN A 167 -2.71 -20.08 8.13
N SER A 168 -2.83 -18.76 8.33
CA SER A 168 -4.10 -18.07 8.06
C SER A 168 -4.35 -17.97 6.56
N ASP A 169 -3.33 -17.65 5.77
CA ASP A 169 -3.44 -17.55 4.31
C ASP A 169 -3.90 -18.88 3.70
N LEU A 170 -3.35 -20.01 4.17
CA LEU A 170 -3.73 -21.37 3.74
C LEU A 170 -5.18 -21.75 4.09
N LYS A 171 -5.74 -21.16 5.15
CA LYS A 171 -7.14 -21.40 5.57
C LYS A 171 -8.10 -20.52 4.79
N GLU A 172 -7.69 -19.30 4.46
CA GLU A 172 -8.52 -18.32 3.76
C GLU A 172 -8.61 -18.62 2.26
N ASP A 173 -7.55 -19.13 1.64
CA ASP A 173 -7.51 -19.34 0.20
C ASP A 173 -6.86 -20.69 -0.16
N SER A 174 -7.70 -21.61 -0.65
CA SER A 174 -7.30 -22.96 -1.08
C SER A 174 -6.38 -22.97 -2.30
N TYR A 175 -6.21 -21.83 -2.98
CA TYR A 175 -5.20 -21.67 -4.01
C TYR A 175 -3.79 -21.97 -3.49
N TYR A 176 -3.49 -21.63 -2.23
CA TYR A 176 -2.14 -21.74 -1.70
C TYR A 176 -1.86 -23.09 -1.05
N SER A 177 -0.60 -23.49 -1.14
CA SER A 177 0.00 -24.61 -0.43
C SER A 177 1.22 -24.11 0.35
N GLN A 178 1.60 -24.87 1.38
CA GLN A 178 2.77 -24.51 2.18
C GLN A 178 4.01 -24.34 1.29
N GLY A 179 4.73 -23.23 1.47
CA GLY A 179 5.88 -22.88 0.63
C GLY A 179 5.57 -21.96 -0.56
N ASP A 180 4.30 -21.70 -0.85
CA ASP A 180 3.91 -20.72 -1.86
C ASP A 180 4.12 -19.28 -1.38
N TYR A 181 4.10 -18.35 -2.33
CA TYR A 181 4.29 -16.92 -2.09
C TYR A 181 3.02 -16.12 -2.38
N ILE A 182 2.76 -15.14 -1.54
CA ILE A 182 1.62 -14.22 -1.59
C ILE A 182 2.12 -12.77 -1.45
N GLY A 183 1.43 -11.82 -2.07
CA GLY A 183 1.63 -10.38 -1.86
C GLY A 183 1.34 -9.98 -0.42
N VAL A 184 2.33 -9.38 0.25
CA VAL A 184 2.28 -9.03 1.68
C VAL A 184 1.88 -7.57 1.91
N SER A 185 2.22 -6.69 0.97
CA SER A 185 1.94 -5.25 1.06
C SER A 185 1.71 -4.64 -0.32
N GLY A 186 1.33 -3.36 -0.33
CA GLY A 186 1.16 -2.56 -1.55
C GLY A 186 0.20 -3.18 -2.57
N ILE A 187 0.46 -2.89 -3.84
CA ILE A 187 -0.26 -3.41 -5.00
C ILE A 187 -0.16 -4.93 -5.07
N GLU A 188 0.99 -5.53 -4.74
CA GLU A 188 1.14 -6.98 -4.71
C GLU A 188 0.08 -7.65 -3.83
N LYS A 189 -0.24 -7.06 -2.67
CA LYS A 189 -1.30 -7.58 -1.78
C LYS A 189 -2.70 -7.26 -2.27
N THR A 190 -2.98 -6.00 -2.63
CA THR A 190 -4.34 -5.60 -3.03
C THR A 190 -4.80 -6.37 -4.28
N TYR A 191 -3.90 -6.52 -5.26
CA TYR A 191 -4.21 -7.11 -6.55
C TYR A 191 -3.70 -8.55 -6.70
N GLU A 192 -3.42 -9.23 -5.58
CA GLU A 192 -2.90 -10.59 -5.52
C GLU A 192 -3.67 -11.56 -6.44
N LYS A 193 -5.00 -11.50 -6.40
CA LYS A 193 -5.87 -12.42 -7.15
C LYS A 193 -5.68 -12.32 -8.67
N TRP A 194 -5.42 -11.12 -9.18
CA TRP A 194 -5.15 -10.88 -10.60
C TRP A 194 -3.68 -11.19 -10.93
N LEU A 195 -2.76 -10.80 -10.06
CA LEU A 195 -1.33 -10.95 -10.29
C LEU A 195 -0.86 -12.41 -10.22
N ARG A 196 -1.50 -13.28 -9.43
CA ARG A 196 -0.98 -14.63 -9.15
C ARG A 196 -1.16 -15.63 -10.29
N GLY A 197 -2.12 -15.41 -11.19
CA GLY A 197 -2.47 -16.38 -12.24
C GLY A 197 -3.00 -17.72 -11.69
N GLU A 198 -3.21 -18.67 -12.58
CA GLU A 198 -3.78 -19.98 -12.24
C GLU A 198 -2.73 -21.10 -12.33
N LYS A 199 -2.73 -21.99 -11.35
CA LYS A 199 -1.82 -23.13 -11.31
C LYS A 199 -2.26 -24.20 -12.30
N GLY A 200 -1.30 -24.68 -13.07
CA GLY A 200 -1.46 -25.89 -13.86
C GLY A 200 -1.12 -27.13 -13.04
N ILE A 201 -1.64 -28.28 -13.44
CA ILE A 201 -1.36 -29.57 -12.82
C ILE A 201 -1.03 -30.55 -13.93
N LYS A 202 0.15 -31.17 -13.85
CA LYS A 202 0.48 -32.35 -14.67
C LYS A 202 0.33 -33.61 -13.86
N LYS A 203 -0.43 -34.57 -14.38
CA LYS A 203 -0.69 -35.85 -13.72
C LYS A 203 0.17 -36.94 -14.35
N PHE A 204 0.93 -37.65 -13.53
CA PHE A 204 1.79 -38.74 -13.96
C PHE A 204 1.38 -40.05 -13.28
N LEU A 205 1.49 -41.15 -14.01
CA LEU A 205 1.43 -42.49 -13.43
C LEU A 205 2.79 -42.83 -12.81
N VAL A 206 2.79 -43.28 -11.57
CA VAL A 206 3.98 -43.73 -10.85
C VAL A 206 3.88 -45.19 -10.45
N ASP A 207 4.99 -45.92 -10.48
CA ASP A 207 5.03 -47.29 -9.97
C ASP A 207 5.09 -47.33 -8.44
N VAL A 208 5.10 -48.55 -7.86
CA VAL A 208 5.24 -48.75 -6.40
C VAL A 208 6.56 -48.22 -5.81
N HIS A 209 7.50 -47.83 -6.67
CA HIS A 209 8.78 -47.19 -6.32
C HIS A 209 8.77 -45.67 -6.61
N ASN A 210 7.61 -45.06 -6.88
CA ASN A 210 7.41 -43.64 -7.21
C ASN A 210 8.07 -43.14 -8.50
N ARG A 211 8.47 -44.05 -9.41
CA ARG A 211 9.08 -43.68 -10.70
C ARG A 211 8.00 -43.34 -11.72
N ILE A 212 8.11 -42.17 -12.35
CA ILE A 212 7.21 -41.72 -13.42
C ILE A 212 7.27 -42.72 -14.59
N GLN A 213 6.13 -43.34 -14.90
CA GLN A 213 5.96 -44.28 -16.02
C GLN A 213 5.40 -43.58 -17.28
N GLY A 214 4.74 -42.43 -17.13
CA GLY A 214 4.16 -41.66 -18.22
C GLY A 214 3.07 -40.71 -17.73
N SER A 215 2.52 -39.89 -18.63
CA SER A 215 1.38 -39.02 -18.32
C SER A 215 0.11 -39.84 -18.06
N PHE A 216 -0.70 -39.41 -17.09
CA PHE A 216 -1.99 -40.03 -16.82
C PHE A 216 -2.96 -39.72 -17.96
N LEU A 217 -3.64 -40.73 -18.51
CA LEU A 217 -4.58 -40.60 -19.64
C LEU A 217 -3.98 -39.78 -20.81
N ASN A 218 -2.70 -39.96 -21.13
CA ASN A 218 -1.98 -39.19 -22.16
C ASN A 218 -2.05 -37.65 -21.98
N GLY A 219 -2.28 -37.17 -20.77
CA GLY A 219 -2.36 -35.75 -20.44
C GLY A 219 -3.75 -35.12 -20.65
N GLU A 220 -4.80 -35.89 -20.93
CA GLU A 220 -6.16 -35.36 -21.09
C GLU A 220 -6.70 -34.64 -19.85
N GLU A 221 -6.20 -35.02 -18.66
CA GLU A 221 -6.54 -34.37 -17.39
C GLU A 221 -5.49 -33.36 -16.90
N ASP A 222 -4.48 -33.05 -17.73
CA ASP A 222 -3.50 -32.02 -17.39
C ASP A 222 -4.16 -30.64 -17.55
N THR A 223 -3.93 -29.75 -16.58
CA THR A 223 -4.32 -28.35 -16.68
C THR A 223 -3.09 -27.47 -16.92
N HIS A 224 -3.21 -26.51 -17.84
CA HIS A 224 -2.13 -25.56 -18.10
C HIS A 224 -2.12 -24.43 -17.08
N ALA A 225 -0.92 -23.95 -16.74
CA ALA A 225 -0.78 -22.77 -15.91
C ALA A 225 -1.09 -21.51 -16.72
N THR A 226 -1.94 -20.64 -16.19
CA THR A 226 -2.30 -19.36 -16.79
C THR A 226 -1.52 -18.25 -16.11
N VAL A 227 -0.78 -17.45 -16.88
CA VAL A 227 -0.02 -16.30 -16.36
C VAL A 227 -0.97 -15.27 -15.75
N GLY A 228 -0.55 -14.62 -14.66
CA GLY A 228 -1.35 -13.56 -14.04
C GLY A 228 -1.51 -12.33 -14.95
N ASN A 229 -2.57 -11.56 -14.72
CA ASN A 229 -2.88 -10.37 -15.51
C ASN A 229 -1.84 -9.28 -15.30
N ASN A 230 -1.39 -8.65 -16.38
CA ASN A 230 -0.54 -7.47 -16.26
C ASN A 230 -1.32 -6.29 -15.70
N LEU A 231 -0.63 -5.41 -14.99
CA LEU A 231 -1.20 -4.26 -14.31
C LEU A 231 -0.47 -2.99 -14.73
N THR A 232 -1.23 -1.93 -14.99
CA THR A 232 -0.71 -0.58 -15.23
C THR A 232 -1.06 0.30 -14.03
N THR A 233 -0.04 0.79 -13.33
CA THR A 233 -0.18 1.72 -12.21
C THR A 233 -0.40 3.15 -12.71
N SER A 234 -0.92 4.01 -11.85
CA SER A 234 -0.98 5.47 -12.08
C SER A 234 0.32 6.18 -11.73
N ILE A 235 1.29 5.47 -11.13
CA ILE A 235 2.59 6.03 -10.76
C ILE A 235 3.35 6.48 -12.00
N ASP A 236 3.91 7.69 -11.95
CA ASP A 236 4.94 8.15 -12.87
C ASP A 236 6.31 7.85 -12.23
N ILE A 237 7.06 6.90 -12.79
CA ILE A 237 8.29 6.42 -12.16
C ILE A 237 9.38 7.49 -12.12
N GLU A 238 9.42 8.40 -13.08
CA GLU A 238 10.39 9.49 -13.10
C GLU A 238 10.10 10.49 -11.98
N LEU A 239 8.81 10.83 -11.80
CA LEU A 239 8.38 11.68 -10.69
C LEU A 239 8.64 11.00 -9.33
N GLN A 240 8.33 9.71 -9.20
CA GLN A 240 8.55 8.94 -7.98
C GLN A 240 10.03 8.88 -7.59
N LEU A 241 10.92 8.57 -8.54
CA LEU A 241 12.37 8.55 -8.31
C LEU A 241 12.88 9.92 -7.89
N TYR A 242 12.42 10.98 -8.54
CA TYR A 242 12.81 12.34 -8.20
C TYR A 242 12.31 12.75 -6.81
N ALA A 243 11.08 12.37 -6.45
CA ALA A 243 10.52 12.61 -5.12
C ALA A 243 11.27 11.87 -4.02
N GLU A 244 11.62 10.60 -4.23
CA GLU A 244 12.44 9.84 -3.27
C GLU A 244 13.84 10.46 -3.12
N LYS A 245 14.45 10.90 -4.22
CA LYS A 245 15.76 11.57 -4.20
C LYS A 245 15.72 12.88 -3.42
N LEU A 246 14.69 13.73 -3.62
CA LEU A 246 14.52 14.97 -2.84
C LEU A 246 14.31 14.70 -1.34
N MET A 247 13.73 13.55 -1.01
CA MET A 247 13.46 13.11 0.36
C MET A 247 14.62 12.31 0.99
N GLU A 248 15.72 12.07 0.27
CA GLU A 248 16.92 11.48 0.86
C GLU A 248 17.41 12.34 2.04
N ASN A 249 17.88 11.66 3.09
CA ASN A 249 18.30 12.24 4.36
C ASN A 249 17.23 13.11 5.05
N LYS A 250 15.95 12.81 4.80
CA LYS A 250 14.80 13.45 5.44
C LYS A 250 13.81 12.39 5.90
N ILE A 251 13.00 12.74 6.89
CA ILE A 251 11.92 11.88 7.40
C ILE A 251 10.61 12.55 7.01
N GLY A 252 9.67 11.81 6.43
CA GLY A 252 8.39 12.38 6.03
C GLY A 252 7.75 11.66 4.86
N SER A 253 6.99 12.40 4.05
CA SER A 253 6.24 11.84 2.93
C SER A 253 5.93 12.88 1.84
N VAL A 254 5.66 12.36 0.65
CA VAL A 254 5.13 13.11 -0.50
C VAL A 254 3.97 12.31 -1.07
N VAL A 255 2.85 12.96 -1.36
CA VAL A 255 1.75 12.36 -2.10
C VAL A 255 1.32 13.33 -3.20
N ALA A 256 1.37 12.88 -4.45
CA ALA A 256 0.90 13.62 -5.62
C ALA A 256 -0.28 12.87 -6.26
N ILE A 257 -1.35 13.59 -6.58
CA ILE A 257 -2.60 13.09 -7.12
C ILE A 257 -2.96 13.92 -8.36
N GLU A 258 -3.44 13.28 -9.42
CA GLU A 258 -4.05 13.95 -10.56
C GLU A 258 -5.52 14.31 -10.22
N PRO A 259 -5.89 15.60 -10.10
CA PRO A 259 -7.21 15.98 -9.58
C PRO A 259 -8.39 15.49 -10.42
N SER A 260 -8.21 15.42 -11.74
CA SER A 260 -9.27 15.02 -12.69
C SER A 260 -9.65 13.54 -12.63
N THR A 261 -8.82 12.69 -12.01
CA THR A 261 -9.01 11.23 -12.01
C THR A 261 -8.86 10.60 -10.62
N GLY A 262 -8.18 11.26 -9.67
CA GLY A 262 -7.78 10.63 -8.41
C GLY A 262 -6.59 9.67 -8.57
N GLU A 263 -5.97 9.60 -9.75
CA GLU A 263 -4.77 8.79 -9.96
C GLU A 263 -3.62 9.29 -9.08
N ILE A 264 -3.04 8.42 -8.24
CA ILE A 264 -1.84 8.71 -7.45
C ILE A 264 -0.63 8.69 -8.40
N LEU A 265 -0.01 9.85 -8.58
CA LEU A 265 1.14 10.04 -9.47
C LEU A 265 2.46 9.64 -8.80
N ALA A 266 2.57 9.94 -7.51
CA ALA A 266 3.72 9.56 -6.69
C ALA A 266 3.28 9.43 -5.22
N LEU A 267 3.84 8.45 -4.52
CA LEU A 267 3.62 8.23 -3.09
C LEU A 267 4.93 7.79 -2.45
N VAL A 268 5.49 8.68 -1.64
CA VAL A 268 6.79 8.50 -0.98
C VAL A 268 6.59 8.45 0.52
N SER A 269 7.22 7.46 1.16
CA SER A 269 7.49 7.44 2.59
C SER A 269 9.00 7.43 2.80
N ALA A 270 9.51 8.42 3.51
CA ALA A 270 10.93 8.59 3.76
C ALA A 270 11.25 8.47 5.25
N PRO A 271 12.34 7.78 5.63
CA PRO A 271 13.23 7.01 4.75
C PRO A 271 12.56 5.79 4.12
N SER A 272 12.97 5.47 2.89
CA SER A 272 12.46 4.31 2.13
C SER A 272 13.49 3.17 2.13
N TYR A 273 13.21 2.11 1.39
CA TYR A 273 14.13 0.98 1.17
C TYR A 273 14.03 0.49 -0.28
N HIS A 274 15.08 -0.16 -0.77
CA HIS A 274 15.04 -0.77 -2.10
C HIS A 274 14.10 -2.00 -2.08
N PRO A 275 13.07 -2.08 -2.94
CA PRO A 275 12.08 -3.17 -2.88
C PRO A 275 12.70 -4.57 -3.09
N GLY A 276 13.71 -4.67 -3.95
CA GLY A 276 14.55 -5.87 -4.14
C GLY A 276 15.22 -6.43 -2.87
N MET A 277 15.33 -5.67 -1.76
CA MET A 277 15.83 -6.19 -0.49
C MET A 277 14.91 -7.24 0.13
N LEU A 278 13.61 -7.19 -0.18
CA LEU A 278 12.59 -8.10 0.36
C LEU A 278 12.23 -9.23 -0.61
N VAL A 279 13.19 -9.62 -1.47
CA VAL A 279 13.07 -10.70 -2.44
C VAL A 279 14.07 -11.80 -2.12
N GLY A 280 13.73 -13.04 -2.46
CA GLY A 280 14.71 -14.13 -2.51
C GLY A 280 15.18 -14.60 -1.13
N ARG A 281 16.31 -15.32 -1.13
CA ARG A 281 16.93 -15.89 0.08
C ARG A 281 17.36 -14.82 1.11
N VAL A 282 17.71 -13.62 0.65
CA VAL A 282 18.18 -12.51 1.51
C VAL A 282 17.06 -11.76 2.23
N ARG A 283 15.79 -11.98 1.83
CA ARG A 283 14.61 -11.30 2.37
C ARG A 283 14.56 -11.35 3.89
N GLY A 284 14.76 -12.52 4.50
CA GLY A 284 14.60 -12.70 5.94
C GLY A 284 15.56 -11.82 6.76
N ALA A 285 16.84 -11.83 6.40
CA ALA A 285 17.85 -11.01 7.07
C ALA A 285 17.62 -9.51 6.84
N ASN A 286 17.28 -9.12 5.61
CA ASN A 286 16.99 -7.73 5.27
C ASN A 286 15.74 -7.21 5.99
N TYR A 287 14.67 -8.01 6.06
CA TYR A 287 13.46 -7.65 6.76
C TYR A 287 13.73 -7.40 8.25
N SER A 288 14.46 -8.28 8.92
CA SER A 288 14.86 -8.10 10.32
C SER A 288 15.67 -6.82 10.52
N ARG A 289 16.58 -6.48 9.58
CA ARG A 289 17.35 -5.23 9.62
C ARG A 289 16.46 -3.99 9.47
N LEU A 290 15.55 -3.99 8.50
CA LEU A 290 14.62 -2.89 8.24
C LEU A 290 13.62 -2.70 9.39
N LEU A 291 13.21 -3.79 10.03
CA LEU A 291 12.33 -3.76 11.20
C LEU A 291 13.02 -3.18 12.44
N ALA A 292 14.32 -3.48 12.63
CA ALA A 292 15.11 -2.98 13.74
C ALA A 292 15.58 -1.52 13.56
N ASP A 293 15.44 -0.96 12.36
CA ASP A 293 15.86 0.41 12.07
C ASP A 293 14.98 1.44 12.80
N THR A 294 15.64 2.29 13.60
CA THR A 294 15.01 3.36 14.39
C THR A 294 14.26 4.39 13.53
N LEU A 295 14.62 4.56 12.26
CA LEU A 295 13.97 5.46 11.32
C LEU A 295 12.70 4.89 10.70
N LYS A 296 12.38 3.61 10.97
CA LYS A 296 11.15 2.92 10.55
C LYS A 296 10.92 2.99 9.03
N PRO A 297 11.82 2.46 8.19
CA PRO A 297 11.67 2.48 6.73
C PRO A 297 10.51 1.62 6.23
N LEU A 298 10.05 0.62 6.98
CA LEU A 298 8.86 -0.18 6.63
C LEU A 298 7.54 0.54 6.90
N PHE A 299 7.55 1.61 7.70
CA PHE A 299 6.33 2.36 8.04
C PHE A 299 5.96 3.29 6.89
N ASN A 300 4.73 3.16 6.38
CA ASN A 300 4.24 4.01 5.30
C ASN A 300 3.63 5.30 5.86
N ARG A 301 4.45 6.34 5.97
CA ARG A 301 4.04 7.65 6.50
C ARG A 301 2.97 8.32 5.64
N ALA A 302 2.94 8.07 4.34
CA ALA A 302 1.95 8.67 3.45
C ALA A 302 0.51 8.19 3.74
N LEU A 303 0.35 6.94 4.19
CA LEU A 303 -0.96 6.32 4.46
C LEU A 303 -1.30 6.16 5.94
N GLN A 304 -0.29 6.03 6.81
CA GLN A 304 -0.46 5.63 8.21
C GLN A 304 -0.08 6.71 9.22
N ALA A 305 0.81 7.65 8.86
CA ALA A 305 1.19 8.68 9.82
C ALA A 305 0.07 9.71 9.92
N GLU A 306 -0.39 9.94 11.14
CA GLU A 306 -1.38 10.97 11.44
C GLU A 306 -0.64 12.19 11.97
N TYR A 307 -0.75 13.29 11.23
CA TYR A 307 -0.12 14.55 11.59
C TYR A 307 -1.19 15.62 11.78
N PRO A 308 -1.03 16.53 12.75
CA PRO A 308 -1.86 17.72 12.76
C PRO A 308 -1.65 18.50 11.45
N PRO A 309 -2.71 18.89 10.73
CA PRO A 309 -2.57 19.59 9.45
C PRO A 309 -1.95 20.99 9.61
N GLY A 310 -2.08 21.59 10.79
CA GLY A 310 -1.65 22.95 11.05
C GLY A 310 -2.31 23.94 10.09
N SER A 311 -1.54 24.92 9.62
CA SER A 311 -2.07 26.03 8.82
C SER A 311 -2.65 25.64 7.46
N THR A 312 -2.47 24.41 6.97
CA THR A 312 -3.16 23.94 5.75
C THR A 312 -4.67 23.82 5.98
N PHE A 313 -5.09 23.41 7.18
CA PHE A 313 -6.50 23.21 7.55
C PHE A 313 -7.33 24.50 7.57
N LYS A 314 -6.67 25.66 7.69
CA LYS A 314 -7.31 26.98 7.72
C LYS A 314 -8.18 27.26 6.50
N MET A 315 -7.80 26.69 5.36
CA MET A 315 -8.56 26.83 4.11
C MET A 315 -9.97 26.26 4.29
N LEU A 316 -10.09 25.12 4.98
CA LEU A 316 -11.35 24.42 5.20
C LEU A 316 -12.26 25.20 6.15
N ASN A 317 -11.72 25.69 7.27
CA ASN A 317 -12.48 26.55 8.18
C ASN A 317 -12.98 27.83 7.46
N THR A 318 -12.22 28.36 6.52
CA THR A 318 -12.64 29.54 5.75
C THR A 318 -13.75 29.20 4.76
N LEU A 319 -13.63 28.06 4.05
CA LEU A 319 -14.68 27.55 3.15
C LEU A 319 -15.99 27.32 3.91
N ILE A 320 -15.95 26.63 5.05
CA ILE A 320 -17.12 26.36 5.89
C ILE A 320 -17.78 27.66 6.34
N ALA A 321 -16.99 28.64 6.78
CA ALA A 321 -17.54 29.90 7.25
C ALA A 321 -18.21 30.72 6.14
N LEU A 322 -17.71 30.63 4.90
CA LEU A 322 -18.33 31.25 3.72
C LEU A 322 -19.62 30.52 3.31
N GLN A 323 -19.60 29.18 3.32
CA GLN A 323 -20.77 28.34 3.03
C GLN A 323 -21.92 28.62 4.00
N GLU A 324 -21.62 28.68 5.30
CA GLU A 324 -22.58 28.95 6.36
C GLU A 324 -22.97 30.45 6.45
N GLY A 325 -22.35 31.32 5.64
CA GLY A 325 -22.58 32.77 5.67
C GLY A 325 -22.17 33.46 6.97
N THR A 326 -21.43 32.77 7.86
CA THR A 326 -20.95 33.34 9.13
C THR A 326 -19.87 34.41 8.93
N ILE A 327 -19.21 34.39 7.77
CA ILE A 327 -18.36 35.47 7.25
C ILE A 327 -18.67 35.72 5.77
N ASN A 328 -18.22 36.86 5.24
CA ASN A 328 -18.20 37.16 3.81
C ASN A 328 -16.86 37.82 3.42
N LEU A 329 -16.69 38.13 2.13
CA LEU A 329 -15.44 38.73 1.62
C LEU A 329 -15.15 40.15 2.15
N HIS A 330 -16.16 40.82 2.71
CA HIS A 330 -16.02 42.12 3.38
C HIS A 330 -15.76 41.99 4.88
N THR A 331 -15.90 40.80 5.47
CA THR A 331 -15.56 40.56 6.88
C THR A 331 -14.10 40.91 7.12
N ARG A 332 -13.84 41.60 8.23
CA ARG A 332 -12.50 42.00 8.67
C ARG A 332 -12.30 41.63 10.12
N PHE A 333 -11.17 40.99 10.43
CA PHE A 333 -10.75 40.74 11.81
C PHE A 333 -9.38 41.35 12.09
N SER A 334 -9.23 41.91 13.29
CA SER A 334 -7.98 42.48 13.75
C SER A 334 -6.99 41.40 14.20
N CYS A 335 -5.72 41.68 14.00
CA CYS A 335 -4.58 40.92 14.48
C CYS A 335 -3.57 41.88 15.14
N ASP A 336 -3.23 41.62 16.40
CA ASP A 336 -2.20 42.36 17.16
C ASP A 336 -0.84 41.63 17.12
N GLY A 337 -0.63 40.82 16.07
CA GLY A 337 0.58 40.01 15.90
C GLY A 337 0.75 38.98 17.04
N PRO A 338 2.00 38.78 17.53
CA PRO A 338 2.30 37.89 18.65
C PRO A 338 1.53 38.18 19.95
N GLU A 339 1.01 39.39 20.14
CA GLU A 339 0.23 39.76 21.32
C GLU A 339 -1.25 39.38 21.23
N SER A 340 -1.71 38.92 20.06
CA SER A 340 -3.10 38.50 19.86
C SER A 340 -3.53 37.44 20.89
N ARG A 341 -4.79 37.54 21.31
CA ARG A 341 -5.46 36.58 22.21
C ARG A 341 -6.81 36.19 21.59
N PRO A 342 -7.31 34.97 21.88
CA PRO A 342 -6.70 33.89 22.66
C PRO A 342 -5.65 33.08 21.89
N ILE A 343 -5.53 33.26 20.56
CA ILE A 343 -4.50 32.63 19.73
C ILE A 343 -3.54 33.69 19.23
N ARG A 344 -2.24 33.48 19.48
CA ARG A 344 -1.17 34.38 19.03
C ARG A 344 -0.91 34.22 17.54
N CYS A 345 -0.60 35.31 16.85
CA CYS A 345 -0.02 35.22 15.51
C CYS A 345 1.49 34.94 15.60
N THR A 346 2.09 34.42 14.53
CA THR A 346 3.54 34.14 14.49
C THR A 346 4.37 35.36 14.10
N HIS A 347 3.74 36.39 13.54
CA HIS A 347 4.38 37.59 13.02
C HIS A 347 3.39 38.77 12.99
N TYR A 348 3.91 39.96 12.68
CA TYR A 348 3.10 41.16 12.41
C TYR A 348 2.83 41.27 10.90
N HIS A 349 1.65 41.78 10.55
CA HIS A 349 1.24 42.11 9.19
C HIS A 349 0.18 43.22 9.27
N VAL A 350 -0.21 43.78 8.12
CA VAL A 350 -1.27 44.81 8.05
C VAL A 350 -2.56 44.23 8.64
N SER A 351 -3.28 45.04 9.41
CA SER A 351 -4.47 44.66 10.18
C SER A 351 -5.45 45.85 10.20
N PRO A 352 -6.77 45.64 10.11
CA PRO A 352 -7.46 44.34 10.05
C PRO A 352 -7.37 43.70 8.65
N LEU A 353 -7.56 42.37 8.58
CA LEU A 353 -7.39 41.57 7.35
C LEU A 353 -8.74 41.10 6.82
N GLY A 354 -8.87 41.05 5.49
CA GLY A 354 -9.93 40.30 4.80
C GLY A 354 -9.57 38.84 4.61
N VAL A 355 -10.50 38.07 4.03
CA VAL A 355 -10.36 36.63 3.80
C VAL A 355 -9.08 36.29 3.02
N VAL A 356 -8.88 36.92 1.86
CA VAL A 356 -7.73 36.63 0.97
C VAL A 356 -6.40 36.97 1.64
N ASP A 357 -6.30 38.15 2.28
CA ASP A 357 -5.09 38.56 3.00
C ASP A 357 -4.81 37.65 4.21
N ALA A 358 -5.85 37.21 4.93
CA ALA A 358 -5.70 36.29 6.05
C ALA A 358 -5.17 34.92 5.63
N ILE A 359 -5.53 34.45 4.43
CA ILE A 359 -4.97 33.24 3.83
C ILE A 359 -3.50 33.46 3.45
N ARG A 360 -3.20 34.56 2.75
CA ARG A 360 -1.83 34.95 2.34
C ARG A 360 -0.88 35.00 3.52
N GLU A 361 -1.23 35.77 4.54
CA GLU A 361 -0.42 35.95 5.76
C GLU A 361 -0.57 34.77 6.74
N SER A 362 -1.48 33.82 6.46
CA SER A 362 -1.75 32.68 7.34
C SER A 362 -2.12 33.12 8.79
N CYS A 363 -2.89 34.20 8.92
CA CYS A 363 -3.15 34.93 10.15
C CYS A 363 -3.97 34.12 11.18
N ASN A 364 -3.35 33.67 12.29
CA ASN A 364 -4.02 32.85 13.31
C ASN A 364 -5.27 33.53 13.94
N PRO A 365 -5.24 34.82 14.33
CA PRO A 365 -6.41 35.46 14.95
C PRO A 365 -7.63 35.57 14.03
N PHE A 366 -7.42 35.82 12.74
CA PHE A 366 -8.52 35.83 11.76
C PHE A 366 -9.21 34.45 11.71
N LEU A 367 -8.42 33.38 11.61
CA LEU A 367 -8.95 32.02 11.55
C LEU A 367 -9.58 31.55 12.86
N TRP A 368 -9.05 32.00 14.00
CA TRP A 368 -9.71 31.83 15.29
C TRP A 368 -11.11 32.45 15.29
N ASN A 369 -11.24 33.71 14.88
CA ASN A 369 -12.54 34.39 14.85
C ASN A 369 -13.50 33.74 13.84
N THR A 370 -12.98 33.26 12.71
CA THR A 370 -13.72 32.50 11.69
C THR A 370 -14.25 31.18 12.23
N PHE A 371 -13.41 30.39 12.91
CA PHE A 371 -13.86 29.15 13.55
C PHE A 371 -14.88 29.44 14.66
N ARG A 372 -14.65 30.47 15.47
CA ARG A 372 -15.60 30.89 16.51
C ARG A 372 -16.96 31.28 15.92
N SER A 373 -17.00 31.94 14.77
CA SER A 373 -18.29 32.30 14.13
C SER A 373 -19.05 31.07 13.65
N ILE A 374 -18.35 30.05 13.15
CA ILE A 374 -18.97 28.76 12.79
C ILE A 374 -19.58 28.08 14.02
N ILE A 375 -18.79 27.87 15.07
CA ILE A 375 -19.25 27.14 16.27
C ILE A 375 -20.41 27.87 16.97
N ASN A 376 -20.41 29.20 16.96
CA ASN A 376 -21.48 30.00 17.56
C ASN A 376 -22.70 30.16 16.64
N HIS A 377 -22.70 29.62 15.42
CA HIS A 377 -23.85 29.69 14.52
C HIS A 377 -24.94 28.67 14.88
N GLY A 378 -24.56 27.54 15.49
CA GLY A 378 -25.50 26.54 15.98
C GLY A 378 -26.24 26.97 17.25
N GLU A 379 -27.34 26.28 17.57
CA GLU A 379 -28.12 26.51 18.81
C GLU A 379 -27.26 26.32 20.06
N THR A 380 -26.39 25.30 20.04
CA THR A 380 -25.35 25.08 21.03
C THR A 380 -23.97 24.96 20.37
N ALA A 381 -22.90 25.06 21.18
CA ALA A 381 -21.54 24.86 20.69
C ALA A 381 -21.31 23.43 20.17
N ALA A 382 -22.05 22.45 20.69
CA ALA A 382 -22.01 21.07 20.21
C ALA A 382 -22.67 20.96 18.82
N ASP A 383 -23.81 21.62 18.61
CA ASP A 383 -24.49 21.63 17.31
C ASP A 383 -23.63 22.29 16.23
N GLY A 384 -23.10 23.49 16.51
CA GLY A 384 -22.20 24.18 15.58
C GLY A 384 -20.92 23.38 15.28
N PHE A 385 -20.42 22.61 16.27
CA PHE A 385 -19.30 21.70 16.08
C PHE A 385 -19.65 20.48 15.22
N ASN A 386 -20.82 19.88 15.41
CA ASN A 386 -21.25 18.73 14.62
C ASN A 386 -21.47 19.11 13.16
N HIS A 387 -22.08 20.27 12.87
CA HIS A 387 -22.17 20.80 11.51
C HIS A 387 -20.79 21.07 10.90
N TRP A 388 -19.89 21.73 11.65
CA TRP A 388 -18.50 21.90 11.22
C TRP A 388 -17.83 20.55 10.89
N LYS A 389 -18.06 19.53 11.72
CA LYS A 389 -17.52 18.19 11.54
C LYS A 389 -18.06 17.52 10.27
N GLU A 390 -19.36 17.61 9.99
CA GLU A 390 -19.96 17.08 8.75
C GLU A 390 -19.29 17.66 7.50
N TYR A 391 -19.06 18.98 7.48
CA TYR A 391 -18.30 19.60 6.40
C TYR A 391 -16.88 19.04 6.31
N VAL A 392 -16.18 18.91 7.42
CA VAL A 392 -14.81 18.38 7.45
C VAL A 392 -14.75 16.94 6.91
N GLU A 393 -15.68 16.08 7.33
CA GLU A 393 -15.77 14.69 6.88
C GLU A 393 -16.16 14.60 5.39
N SER A 394 -16.92 15.56 4.84
CA SER A 394 -17.26 15.59 3.41
C SER A 394 -16.05 15.71 2.48
N PHE A 395 -14.91 16.22 2.97
CA PHE A 395 -13.63 16.24 2.24
C PHE A 395 -12.83 14.93 2.36
N GLY A 396 -13.39 13.90 3.01
CA GLY A 396 -12.73 12.62 3.25
C GLY A 396 -11.71 12.65 4.41
N LEU A 397 -11.81 13.64 5.30
CA LEU A 397 -10.95 13.76 6.48
C LEU A 397 -11.58 13.01 7.68
N GLY A 398 -10.76 12.37 8.52
CA GLY A 398 -11.24 11.63 9.69
C GLY A 398 -11.83 10.25 9.41
N SER A 399 -11.82 9.82 8.14
CA SER A 399 -12.19 8.47 7.71
C SER A 399 -11.28 7.98 6.58
N ARG A 400 -11.29 6.68 6.29
CA ARG A 400 -10.56 6.12 5.15
C ARG A 400 -11.21 6.62 3.85
N LEU A 401 -10.40 7.17 2.94
CA LEU A 401 -10.84 7.47 1.56
C LEU A 401 -11.17 6.16 0.82
N GLY A 402 -10.51 5.07 1.22
CA GLY A 402 -10.63 3.75 0.65
C GLY A 402 -9.84 3.63 -0.65
N THR A 403 -8.59 4.05 -0.58
CA THR A 403 -7.61 3.81 -1.64
C THR A 403 -7.44 2.30 -1.93
N ASP A 404 -6.87 1.96 -3.07
CA ASP A 404 -6.48 0.60 -3.44
C ASP A 404 -5.13 0.16 -2.81
N LEU A 405 -4.57 0.97 -1.90
CA LEU A 405 -3.40 0.60 -1.11
C LEU A 405 -3.82 0.11 0.29
N VAL A 406 -3.09 -0.91 0.78
CA VAL A 406 -3.35 -1.47 2.11
C VAL A 406 -2.87 -0.57 3.24
N ASN A 407 -3.46 -0.75 4.42
CA ASN A 407 -3.09 -0.06 5.67
C ASN A 407 -3.28 1.46 5.60
N GLU A 408 -4.37 1.91 4.99
CA GLU A 408 -4.84 3.29 5.12
C GLU A 408 -5.37 3.54 6.55
N ASN A 409 -4.83 4.56 7.21
CA ASN A 409 -5.36 5.03 8.49
C ASN A 409 -6.50 6.03 8.31
N ASN A 410 -7.34 6.13 9.33
CA ASN A 410 -8.55 6.95 9.28
C ASN A 410 -8.24 8.44 9.48
N GLY A 411 -7.09 8.77 10.09
CA GLY A 411 -6.92 10.08 10.70
C GLY A 411 -7.81 10.22 11.93
N ASN A 412 -7.88 11.43 12.48
CA ASN A 412 -8.67 11.76 13.65
C ASN A 412 -9.32 13.13 13.47
N VAL A 413 -10.65 13.12 13.35
CA VAL A 413 -11.50 14.30 13.54
C VAL A 413 -12.25 14.09 14.86
N PRO A 414 -12.05 14.95 15.87
CA PRO A 414 -12.63 14.72 17.19
C PRO A 414 -14.15 14.64 17.12
N SER A 415 -14.76 13.83 18.00
CA SER A 415 -16.21 13.76 18.15
C SER A 415 -16.69 14.65 19.29
N GLU A 416 -17.97 15.00 19.27
CA GLU A 416 -18.62 15.61 20.44
C GLU A 416 -18.41 14.74 21.71
N ASP A 417 -18.60 13.42 21.60
CA ASP A 417 -18.42 12.48 22.72
C ASP A 417 -17.02 12.55 23.34
N TYR A 418 -16.00 12.86 22.54
CA TYR A 418 -14.65 13.07 23.07
C TYR A 418 -14.61 14.27 24.02
N TYR A 419 -15.14 15.42 23.60
CA TYR A 419 -15.16 16.63 24.42
C TYR A 419 -16.16 16.55 25.58
N ASN A 420 -17.30 15.89 25.39
CA ASN A 420 -18.27 15.64 26.46
C ASN A 420 -17.65 14.79 27.58
N ARG A 421 -16.81 13.80 27.26
CA ARG A 421 -16.08 13.02 28.28
C ARG A 421 -15.01 13.82 28.99
N TYR A 422 -14.28 14.68 28.28
CA TYR A 422 -13.15 15.42 28.85
C TYR A 422 -13.57 16.66 29.66
N TYR A 423 -14.51 17.44 29.15
CA TYR A 423 -14.95 18.71 29.75
C TYR A 423 -16.33 18.65 30.41
N GLY A 424 -17.14 17.61 30.10
CA GLY A 424 -18.54 17.50 30.49
C GLY A 424 -19.49 18.03 29.40
N ALA A 425 -20.62 17.35 29.21
CA ALA A 425 -21.64 17.75 28.23
C ALA A 425 -22.14 19.18 28.50
N GLY A 426 -22.19 20.00 27.46
CA GLY A 426 -22.60 21.41 27.53
C GLY A 426 -21.62 22.36 28.25
N ARG A 427 -20.41 21.89 28.62
CA ARG A 427 -19.41 22.69 29.36
C ARG A 427 -18.23 23.17 28.54
N TRP A 428 -18.09 22.69 27.30
CA TRP A 428 -17.07 23.16 26.36
C TRP A 428 -17.71 24.08 25.31
N ASN A 429 -16.89 24.95 24.72
CA ASN A 429 -17.32 25.87 23.68
C ASN A 429 -16.18 26.14 22.70
N ALA A 430 -16.38 27.05 21.75
CA ALA A 430 -15.37 27.44 20.76
C ALA A 430 -14.00 27.77 21.37
N LEU A 431 -13.96 28.44 22.54
CA LEU A 431 -12.71 28.80 23.22
C LEU A 431 -11.97 27.57 23.74
N THR A 432 -12.70 26.58 24.23
CA THR A 432 -12.15 25.31 24.72
C THR A 432 -11.50 24.53 23.59
N VAL A 433 -12.14 24.45 22.43
CA VAL A 433 -11.67 23.68 21.25
C VAL A 433 -10.97 24.55 20.19
N ARG A 434 -10.46 25.72 20.59
CA ARG A 434 -9.87 26.73 19.70
C ARG A 434 -8.69 26.24 18.86
N SER A 435 -7.99 25.19 19.28
CA SER A 435 -6.88 24.55 18.56
C SER A 435 -7.28 24.12 17.15
N LEU A 436 -8.53 23.69 16.98
CA LEU A 436 -9.10 23.27 15.69
C LEU A 436 -9.13 24.40 14.65
N SER A 437 -9.23 25.66 15.10
CA SER A 437 -9.24 26.82 14.20
C SER A 437 -7.97 26.95 13.35
N ILE A 438 -6.86 26.38 13.82
CA ILE A 438 -5.55 26.42 13.16
C ILE A 438 -5.01 25.02 12.82
N GLY A 439 -5.87 23.99 12.84
CA GLY A 439 -5.49 22.62 12.49
C GLY A 439 -4.57 21.94 13.49
N GLN A 440 -4.70 22.25 14.78
CA GLN A 440 -3.89 21.70 15.88
C GLN A 440 -4.78 20.96 16.90
N GLY A 441 -4.16 20.45 17.96
CA GLY A 441 -4.85 19.76 19.04
C GLY A 441 -5.10 18.30 18.68
N GLU A 442 -6.36 17.91 18.69
CA GLU A 442 -6.82 16.54 18.50
C GLU A 442 -6.90 16.16 17.02
N LEU A 443 -6.86 17.12 16.09
CA LEU A 443 -6.90 16.85 14.66
C LEU A 443 -5.64 16.12 14.19
N GLY A 444 -5.85 15.00 13.50
CA GLY A 444 -4.82 14.25 12.79
C GLY A 444 -5.30 13.90 11.40
N ILE A 445 -4.50 14.18 10.37
CA ILE A 445 -4.79 13.73 9.01
C ILE A 445 -3.58 13.04 8.41
N THR A 446 -3.83 12.11 7.49
CA THR A 446 -2.74 11.47 6.75
C THR A 446 -2.27 12.37 5.60
N PRO A 447 -1.02 12.23 5.14
CA PRO A 447 -0.54 12.93 3.95
C PRO A 447 -1.38 12.64 2.70
N LEU A 448 -1.91 11.41 2.55
CA LEU A 448 -2.87 11.09 1.48
C LEU A 448 -4.16 11.90 1.60
N GLN A 449 -4.74 12.00 2.80
CA GLN A 449 -5.91 12.85 3.07
C GLN A 449 -5.62 14.32 2.77
N LEU A 450 -4.42 14.83 3.11
CA LEU A 450 -4.01 16.20 2.80
C LEU A 450 -3.87 16.44 1.28
N ALA A 451 -3.36 15.47 0.53
CA ALA A 451 -3.29 15.55 -0.93
C ALA A 451 -4.69 15.50 -1.57
N ASN A 452 -5.57 14.61 -1.07
CA ASN A 452 -6.97 14.55 -1.49
C ASN A 452 -7.71 15.86 -1.20
N TYR A 453 -7.47 16.44 -0.03
CA TYR A 453 -7.99 17.76 0.33
C TYR A 453 -7.54 18.84 -0.66
N SER A 454 -6.26 18.82 -1.07
CA SER A 454 -5.75 19.70 -2.12
C SER A 454 -6.44 19.47 -3.48
N ALA A 455 -6.68 18.21 -3.85
CA ALA A 455 -7.41 17.86 -5.06
C ALA A 455 -8.86 18.35 -5.04
N ALA A 456 -9.55 18.27 -3.89
CA ALA A 456 -10.90 18.78 -3.71
C ALA A 456 -10.99 20.30 -3.89
N ILE A 457 -10.00 21.06 -3.39
CA ILE A 457 -9.90 22.50 -3.65
C ILE A 457 -9.63 22.76 -5.14
N ALA A 458 -8.67 22.04 -5.73
CA ALA A 458 -8.32 22.18 -7.14
C ALA A 458 -9.53 21.97 -8.06
N ASN A 459 -10.40 21.05 -7.71
CA ASN A 459 -11.62 20.72 -8.42
C ASN A 459 -12.83 21.58 -8.06
N ARG A 460 -12.69 22.56 -7.15
CA ARG A 460 -13.79 23.39 -6.62
C ARG A 460 -14.95 22.57 -6.04
N GLY A 461 -14.65 21.62 -5.17
CA GLY A 461 -15.66 20.98 -4.32
C GLY A 461 -15.95 19.52 -4.58
N TYR A 462 -15.15 18.82 -5.40
CA TYR A 462 -15.27 17.37 -5.54
C TYR A 462 -13.90 16.68 -5.66
N TYR A 463 -13.85 15.39 -5.35
CA TYR A 463 -12.66 14.57 -5.59
C TYR A 463 -13.03 13.19 -6.11
N TYR A 464 -12.04 12.46 -6.62
CA TYR A 464 -12.12 11.04 -6.91
C TYR A 464 -11.31 10.29 -5.86
N VAL A 465 -11.77 9.12 -5.43
CA VAL A 465 -11.05 8.31 -4.44
C VAL A 465 -9.62 8.04 -4.95
N PRO A 466 -8.57 8.44 -4.20
CA PRO A 466 -7.20 8.28 -4.66
C PRO A 466 -6.82 6.81 -4.87
N HIS A 467 -6.23 6.49 -6.03
CA HIS A 467 -5.88 5.11 -6.37
C HIS A 467 -4.57 5.00 -7.18
N ALA A 468 -3.84 3.91 -6.95
CA ALA A 468 -2.53 3.61 -7.52
C ALA A 468 -2.60 2.76 -8.81
N VAL A 469 -3.75 2.17 -9.13
CA VAL A 469 -3.91 1.27 -10.29
C VAL A 469 -4.87 1.84 -11.32
N LYS A 470 -4.35 2.13 -12.50
CA LYS A 470 -5.09 2.70 -13.63
C LYS A 470 -5.86 1.65 -14.43
N ASN A 471 -5.23 0.51 -14.69
CA ASN A 471 -5.80 -0.55 -15.51
C ASN A 471 -5.26 -1.94 -15.15
N ILE A 472 -6.09 -2.96 -15.33
CA ILE A 472 -5.72 -4.37 -15.24
C ILE A 472 -6.02 -5.00 -16.60
N GLU A 473 -5.10 -5.81 -17.11
CA GLU A 473 -5.28 -6.48 -18.39
C GLU A 473 -6.54 -7.35 -18.39
N GLY A 474 -7.49 -7.03 -19.29
CA GLY A 474 -8.74 -7.76 -19.44
C GLY A 474 -9.83 -7.40 -18.42
N GLU A 475 -9.60 -6.42 -17.54
CA GLU A 475 -10.52 -6.09 -16.45
C GLU A 475 -10.69 -4.57 -16.24
N VAL A 476 -11.85 -4.15 -15.76
CA VAL A 476 -12.13 -2.75 -15.43
C VAL A 476 -11.99 -2.53 -13.94
N ILE A 477 -11.20 -1.52 -13.54
CA ILE A 477 -11.07 -1.15 -12.13
C ILE A 477 -12.43 -0.74 -11.54
N SER A 478 -12.58 -0.90 -10.23
CA SER A 478 -13.84 -0.62 -9.53
C SER A 478 -14.36 0.79 -9.83
N ASN A 479 -15.67 0.90 -10.10
CA ASN A 479 -16.32 2.17 -10.44
C ASN A 479 -16.16 3.24 -9.34
N ARG A 480 -15.91 2.84 -8.08
CA ARG A 480 -15.65 3.75 -6.97
C ARG A 480 -14.53 4.77 -7.25
N TYR A 481 -13.55 4.39 -8.07
CA TYR A 481 -12.40 5.24 -8.42
C TYR A 481 -12.71 6.23 -9.55
N ARG A 482 -13.87 6.07 -10.20
CA ARG A 482 -14.34 6.89 -11.33
C ARG A 482 -15.61 7.69 -10.99
N THR A 483 -16.16 7.50 -9.80
CA THR A 483 -17.31 8.24 -9.30
C THR A 483 -16.83 9.49 -8.56
N LYS A 484 -17.39 10.65 -8.91
CA LYS A 484 -17.14 11.90 -8.19
C LYS A 484 -17.72 11.81 -6.79
N VAL A 485 -16.94 12.24 -5.80
CA VAL A 485 -17.40 12.48 -4.43
C VAL A 485 -17.50 13.98 -4.25
N GLU A 486 -18.73 14.48 -4.19
CA GLU A 486 -19.03 15.90 -3.94
C GLU A 486 -18.84 16.22 -2.46
N THR A 487 -18.17 17.33 -2.16
CA THR A 487 -18.09 17.89 -0.81
C THR A 487 -19.37 18.66 -0.49
N ALA A 488 -19.61 18.97 0.78
CA ALA A 488 -20.79 19.73 1.19
C ALA A 488 -20.70 21.24 0.90
N ILE A 489 -19.65 21.72 0.23
CA ILE A 489 -19.40 23.15 -0.01
C ILE A 489 -19.61 23.49 -1.48
N SER A 490 -20.36 24.56 -1.73
CA SER A 490 -20.69 25.02 -3.07
C SER A 490 -19.48 25.62 -3.81
N PRO A 491 -19.32 25.37 -5.13
CA PRO A 491 -18.12 25.76 -5.90
C PRO A 491 -17.76 27.25 -5.85
N GLU A 492 -18.73 28.15 -5.69
CA GLU A 492 -18.54 29.60 -5.66
C GLU A 492 -17.64 30.08 -4.51
N HIS A 493 -17.53 29.31 -3.42
CA HIS A 493 -16.72 29.68 -2.26
C HIS A 493 -15.23 29.37 -2.43
N PHE A 494 -14.84 28.60 -3.46
CA PHE A 494 -13.46 28.16 -3.64
C PHE A 494 -12.55 29.23 -4.25
N GLU A 495 -13.04 30.08 -5.15
CA GLU A 495 -12.18 31.07 -5.83
C GLU A 495 -11.46 32.05 -4.87
N PRO A 496 -12.11 32.63 -3.85
CA PRO A 496 -11.40 33.46 -2.85
C PRO A 496 -10.31 32.71 -2.08
N ILE A 497 -10.47 31.39 -1.89
CA ILE A 497 -9.47 30.54 -1.23
C ILE A 497 -8.30 30.28 -2.18
N ILE A 498 -8.59 29.98 -3.44
CA ILE A 498 -7.61 29.77 -4.50
C ILE A 498 -6.80 31.06 -4.73
N ASP A 499 -7.42 32.23 -4.74
CA ASP A 499 -6.75 33.53 -4.80
C ASP A 499 -5.76 33.69 -3.64
N GLY A 500 -6.21 33.44 -2.41
CA GLY A 500 -5.34 33.48 -1.24
C GLY A 500 -4.18 32.49 -1.35
N MET A 501 -4.44 31.26 -1.80
CA MET A 501 -3.42 30.22 -1.99
C MET A 501 -2.41 30.57 -3.10
N GLN A 502 -2.82 31.25 -4.17
CA GLN A 502 -1.91 31.79 -5.16
C GLN A 502 -1.02 32.87 -4.54
N MET A 503 -1.61 33.80 -3.77
CA MET A 503 -0.84 34.87 -3.12
C MET A 503 0.17 34.34 -2.10
N VAL A 504 -0.06 33.18 -1.48
CA VAL A 504 0.95 32.52 -0.63
C VAL A 504 2.20 32.18 -1.44
N VAL A 505 2.02 31.66 -2.66
CA VAL A 505 3.09 31.25 -3.56
C VAL A 505 3.75 32.44 -4.23
N GLU A 506 3.01 33.50 -4.54
CA GLU A 506 3.50 34.62 -5.35
C GLU A 506 3.83 35.89 -4.57
N ASN A 507 3.22 36.14 -3.43
CA ASN A 507 3.29 37.43 -2.72
C ASN A 507 3.73 37.27 -1.26
N THR A 508 4.68 36.37 -0.99
CA THR A 508 5.29 36.22 0.33
C THR A 508 6.80 36.12 0.24
N ASN A 509 7.49 36.24 1.37
CA ASN A 509 8.94 36.02 1.42
C ASN A 509 9.34 34.60 1.01
N ALA A 510 8.43 33.63 1.14
CA ALA A 510 8.68 32.24 0.76
C ALA A 510 8.58 32.01 -0.74
N SER A 511 8.02 32.96 -1.52
CA SER A 511 7.85 32.88 -2.97
C SER A 511 9.15 32.57 -3.71
N VAL A 512 10.29 33.07 -3.21
CA VAL A 512 11.61 32.84 -3.81
C VAL A 512 11.97 31.35 -3.94
N PHE A 513 11.44 30.49 -3.06
CA PHE A 513 11.73 29.06 -3.08
C PHE A 513 10.68 28.23 -3.82
N MET A 514 9.53 28.81 -4.19
CA MET A 514 8.39 28.03 -4.70
C MET A 514 7.76 28.56 -5.99
N ARG A 515 8.05 29.79 -6.43
CA ARG A 515 7.51 30.34 -7.69
C ARG A 515 8.15 29.66 -8.90
N ILE A 516 7.32 29.08 -9.77
CA ILE A 516 7.76 28.39 -10.98
C ILE A 516 7.59 29.34 -12.19
N PRO A 517 8.65 29.62 -12.97
CA PRO A 517 8.54 30.46 -14.16
C PRO A 517 7.49 29.94 -15.14
N GLY A 518 6.58 30.81 -15.59
CA GLY A 518 5.55 30.47 -16.56
C GLY A 518 4.39 29.62 -16.04
N LEU A 519 4.36 29.30 -14.73
CA LEU A 519 3.34 28.43 -14.14
C LEU A 519 2.77 29.03 -12.85
N THR A 520 1.46 29.19 -12.80
CA THR A 520 0.75 29.61 -11.59
C THR A 520 0.38 28.39 -10.74
N MET A 521 0.98 28.31 -9.55
CA MET A 521 0.69 27.29 -8.54
C MET A 521 -0.05 27.92 -7.35
N CYS A 522 -1.04 27.22 -6.83
CA CYS A 522 -1.76 27.62 -5.62
C CYS A 522 -1.37 26.70 -4.47
N GLY A 523 -0.97 27.25 -3.33
CA GLY A 523 -0.52 26.43 -2.21
C GLY A 523 -0.69 27.05 -0.84
N LYS A 524 -0.52 26.22 0.19
CA LYS A 524 -0.55 26.65 1.58
C LYS A 524 0.50 25.94 2.41
N THR A 525 1.32 26.73 3.09
CA THR A 525 2.27 26.25 4.09
C THR A 525 1.58 25.87 5.39
N GLY A 526 2.04 24.77 5.98
CA GLY A 526 1.76 24.32 7.34
C GLY A 526 3.05 24.27 8.14
N THR A 527 3.01 24.77 9.37
CA THR A 527 4.06 24.54 10.36
C THR A 527 3.37 23.89 11.54
N VAL A 528 3.77 22.66 11.85
CA VAL A 528 3.13 21.83 12.84
C VAL A 528 4.01 21.79 14.07
N GLN A 529 3.51 22.33 15.17
CA GLN A 529 4.27 22.42 16.40
C GLN A 529 4.66 21.03 16.89
N ASN A 530 5.94 20.83 17.16
CA ASN A 530 6.44 19.59 17.74
C ASN A 530 6.97 19.86 19.16
N PRO A 531 6.27 19.39 20.22
CA PRO A 531 6.75 19.54 21.59
C PRO A 531 8.10 18.88 21.88
N HIS A 532 8.53 17.93 21.04
CA HIS A 532 9.71 17.09 21.24
C HIS A 532 10.88 17.41 20.31
N GLY A 533 10.80 18.49 19.53
CA GLY A 533 11.86 18.83 18.58
C GLY A 533 11.56 20.10 17.77
N LYS A 534 12.17 20.18 16.58
CA LYS A 534 11.77 21.19 15.59
C LYS A 534 10.37 20.88 15.09
N ASP A 535 9.62 21.92 14.75
CA ASP A 535 8.32 21.80 14.09
C ASP A 535 8.42 20.94 12.82
N HIS A 536 7.30 20.36 12.40
CA HIS A 536 7.22 19.68 11.11
C HIS A 536 6.82 20.66 10.01
N ALA A 537 7.47 20.53 8.86
CA ALA A 537 7.16 21.31 7.67
C ALA A 537 6.09 20.58 6.86
N ALA A 538 4.96 21.24 6.62
CA ALA A 538 3.92 20.74 5.75
C ALA A 538 3.65 21.74 4.62
N PHE A 539 3.25 21.23 3.46
CA PHE A 539 2.78 22.05 2.36
C PHE A 539 1.75 21.27 1.55
N MET A 540 0.66 21.93 1.18
CA MET A 540 -0.28 21.43 0.18
C MET A 540 -0.31 22.40 -0.99
N ALA A 541 -0.43 21.89 -2.21
CA ALA A 541 -0.59 22.72 -3.39
C ALA A 541 -1.32 22.00 -4.50
N PHE A 542 -1.75 22.77 -5.50
CA PHE A 542 -2.12 22.24 -6.80
C PHE A 542 -1.63 23.18 -7.91
N ALA A 543 -1.43 22.61 -9.09
CA ALA A 543 -1.03 23.36 -10.27
C ALA A 543 -1.44 22.63 -11.57
N PRO A 544 -1.58 23.39 -12.67
CA PRO A 544 -1.71 24.84 -12.71
C PRO A 544 -2.98 25.32 -11.97
N ARG A 545 -3.11 26.62 -11.70
CA ARG A 545 -4.36 27.20 -11.13
C ARG A 545 -5.57 26.86 -12.00
N GLU A 546 -5.42 27.09 -13.30
CA GLU A 546 -6.40 26.77 -14.32
C GLU A 546 -6.15 25.36 -14.87
N ASN A 547 -7.19 24.55 -14.97
CA ASN A 547 -7.11 23.14 -15.34
C ASN A 547 -6.03 22.35 -14.54
N PRO A 548 -6.19 22.18 -13.21
CA PRO A 548 -5.20 21.53 -12.37
C PRO A 548 -4.86 20.11 -12.81
N GLN A 549 -3.57 19.83 -12.94
CA GLN A 549 -3.05 18.52 -13.39
C GLN A 549 -2.36 17.74 -12.28
N ILE A 550 -1.96 18.42 -11.20
CA ILE A 550 -1.34 17.80 -10.03
C ILE A 550 -1.80 18.54 -8.76
N ALA A 551 -2.24 17.78 -7.76
CA ALA A 551 -2.42 18.20 -6.38
C ALA A 551 -1.46 17.41 -5.51
N ILE A 552 -0.73 18.10 -4.63
CA ILE A 552 0.39 17.52 -3.88
C ILE A 552 0.31 17.88 -2.40
N SER A 553 0.69 16.93 -1.56
CA SER A 553 1.05 17.15 -0.16
C SER A 553 2.51 16.75 0.07
N VAL A 554 3.24 17.56 0.81
CA VAL A 554 4.60 17.26 1.26
C VAL A 554 4.68 17.50 2.75
N TYR A 555 5.22 16.51 3.47
CA TYR A 555 5.45 16.58 4.91
C TYR A 555 6.88 16.19 5.21
N VAL A 556 7.60 17.02 5.99
CA VAL A 556 8.98 16.76 6.41
C VAL A 556 9.06 16.92 7.92
N GLU A 557 9.29 15.81 8.63
CA GLU A 557 9.35 15.79 10.08
C GLU A 557 10.57 16.52 10.63
N ASN A 558 10.41 17.21 11.77
CA ASN A 558 11.51 17.80 12.54
C ASN A 558 12.40 18.78 11.74
N SER A 559 11.82 19.48 10.78
CA SER A 559 12.55 20.29 9.81
C SER A 559 12.34 21.80 10.00
N GLY A 560 11.41 22.21 10.86
CA GLY A 560 11.07 23.60 11.13
C GLY A 560 9.94 24.08 10.22
N TYR A 561 10.13 25.25 9.58
CA TYR A 561 9.06 25.93 8.85
C TYR A 561 8.72 25.27 7.51
N GLY A 562 7.41 25.14 7.23
CA GLY A 562 6.84 24.62 5.97
C GLY A 562 7.47 25.19 4.69
N SER A 563 7.79 26.48 4.70
CA SER A 563 8.39 27.22 3.58
C SER A 563 9.84 26.85 3.28
N THR A 564 10.53 26.16 4.19
CA THR A 564 11.97 25.88 4.09
C THR A 564 12.27 24.58 3.36
N PHE A 565 11.38 23.58 3.51
CA PHE A 565 11.59 22.23 2.98
C PHE A 565 10.38 21.72 2.19
N ALA A 566 9.19 21.70 2.80
CA ALA A 566 8.00 21.13 2.16
C ALA A 566 7.57 21.92 0.90
N ALA A 567 7.51 23.25 0.96
CA ALA A 567 7.11 24.07 -0.20
C ALA A 567 8.12 24.02 -1.37
N PRO A 568 9.44 24.13 -1.15
CA PRO A 568 10.43 23.97 -2.23
C PRO A 568 10.35 22.59 -2.88
N ILE A 569 10.31 21.51 -2.09
CA ILE A 569 10.18 20.13 -2.60
C ILE A 569 8.91 19.99 -3.46
N ALA A 570 7.77 20.47 -2.96
CA ALA A 570 6.52 20.41 -3.71
C ALA A 570 6.62 21.18 -5.04
N SER A 571 7.21 22.38 -5.02
CA SER A 571 7.36 23.19 -6.24
C SER A 571 8.27 22.55 -7.29
N LEU A 572 9.36 21.90 -6.85
CA LEU A 572 10.26 21.16 -7.74
C LEU A 572 9.55 19.95 -8.36
N LEU A 573 8.72 19.25 -7.59
CA LEU A 573 7.95 18.11 -8.08
C LEU A 573 6.86 18.52 -9.07
N VAL A 574 6.14 19.60 -8.77
CA VAL A 574 5.16 20.20 -9.68
C VAL A 574 5.83 20.63 -10.98
N GLU A 575 6.94 21.34 -10.90
CA GLU A 575 7.72 21.78 -12.06
C GLU A 575 8.22 20.59 -12.88
N LYS A 576 8.83 19.59 -12.23
CA LYS A 576 9.32 18.39 -12.91
C LYS A 576 8.21 17.61 -13.59
N TYR A 577 7.02 17.52 -12.99
CA TYR A 577 5.89 16.82 -13.59
C TYR A 577 5.33 17.55 -14.81
N LEU A 578 5.12 18.86 -14.69
CA LEU A 578 4.45 19.66 -15.74
C LEU A 578 5.39 20.08 -16.87
N ASN A 579 6.63 20.46 -16.54
CA ASN A 579 7.61 20.95 -17.51
C ASN A 579 8.61 19.88 -17.95
N ARG A 580 8.67 18.72 -17.27
CA ARG A 580 9.66 17.63 -17.47
C ARG A 580 11.10 17.99 -17.11
N GLU A 581 11.40 19.25 -16.83
CA GLU A 581 12.69 19.77 -16.40
C GLU A 581 12.55 20.84 -15.31
N ILE A 582 13.65 21.15 -14.62
CA ILE A 582 13.74 22.25 -13.65
C ILE A 582 14.37 23.45 -14.37
N ALA A 583 13.75 24.63 -14.28
CA ALA A 583 14.27 25.82 -14.93
C ALA A 583 15.67 26.18 -14.39
N GLU A 584 16.56 26.66 -15.26
CA GLU A 584 17.94 27.03 -14.89
C GLU A 584 17.98 27.98 -13.69
N SER A 585 17.06 28.96 -13.64
CA SER A 585 16.91 29.92 -12.54
C SER A 585 16.58 29.30 -11.17
N ARG A 586 16.22 28.01 -11.13
CA ARG A 586 15.76 27.28 -9.94
C ARG A 586 16.65 26.08 -9.59
N THR A 587 17.71 25.83 -10.37
CA THR A 587 18.71 24.78 -10.08
C THR A 587 19.35 24.91 -8.69
N TRP A 588 19.48 26.14 -8.17
CA TRP A 588 19.96 26.37 -6.80
C TRP A 588 18.99 25.85 -5.72
N VAL A 589 17.67 25.88 -5.98
CA VAL A 589 16.65 25.33 -5.08
C VAL A 589 16.74 23.81 -5.07
N GLU A 590 16.87 23.21 -6.26
CA GLU A 590 17.05 21.76 -6.42
C GLU A 590 18.32 21.29 -5.70
N THR A 591 19.46 21.93 -5.98
CA THR A 591 20.76 21.61 -5.35
C THR A 591 20.65 21.69 -3.84
N ARG A 592 20.05 22.76 -3.31
CA ARG A 592 19.83 22.92 -1.88
C ARG A 592 18.99 21.78 -1.28
N MET A 593 17.93 21.34 -1.96
CA MET A 593 17.08 20.26 -1.43
C MET A 593 17.77 18.89 -1.47
N LEU A 594 18.59 18.64 -2.51
CA LEU A 594 19.35 17.41 -2.67
C LEU A 594 20.51 17.30 -1.66
N GLU A 595 21.20 18.40 -1.35
CA GLU A 595 22.36 18.39 -0.47
C GLU A 595 22.01 18.44 1.03
N MET A 596 20.77 18.82 1.38
CA MET A 596 20.34 18.95 2.78
C MET A 596 20.16 17.60 3.47
N ASP A 597 20.97 17.36 4.51
CA ASP A 597 20.87 16.23 5.42
C ASP A 597 20.25 16.66 6.77
N LEU A 598 18.99 16.25 6.99
CA LEU A 598 18.26 16.51 8.24
C LEU A 598 18.39 15.37 9.26
N LEU A 599 19.00 14.25 8.88
CA LEU A 599 19.29 13.14 9.79
C LEU A 599 20.57 13.41 10.59
N ASN A 600 21.53 14.11 9.99
CA ASN A 600 22.78 14.48 10.63
C ASN A 600 22.65 15.78 11.43
N ARG A 601 22.53 15.66 12.76
CA ARG A 601 22.30 16.77 13.68
C ARG A 601 23.35 17.89 13.60
N ASN A 602 24.57 17.60 13.13
CA ASN A 602 25.67 18.58 13.06
C ASN A 602 25.57 19.57 11.87
N GLN A 603 24.81 19.26 10.82
CA GLN A 603 24.56 20.17 9.68
C GLN A 603 23.27 20.98 9.84
N SER A 604 22.45 20.66 10.84
CA SER A 604 21.10 21.23 11.03
C SER A 604 21.06 22.59 11.75
N ARG A 605 22.20 23.27 11.91
CA ARG A 605 22.33 24.57 12.59
C ARG A 605 22.47 25.73 11.62
#